data_AF-A0A3N5SXC4-F1
#
_entry.id   AF-A0A3N5SXC4-F1
#
_cell.length_a   1.000
_cell.length_b   1.000
_cell.length_c   1.000
_cell.angle_alpha   90.00
_cell.angle_beta   90.00
_cell.angle_gamma   90.00
#
_symmetry.space_group_name_H-M   'P 1'
#
loop_
_entity.id
_entity.type
_entity.pdbx_description
1 polymer ?
#
loop_
_entity_poly.entity_id
_entity_poly.type
_entity_poly.pdbx_seq_one_letter_code
_entity_poly.pdbx_strand_id
1 'polypeptide(L)'
;MFMNSKQRVLLSLNHQEPDRVPVDFWWSHEIRDRLMLHLGVRDQDELQDCLGSDIRSIYPAYVGPKLRRFEDGSYEDFWGVIRKPTKFGGKEFSGEYDDVVYYPLRDARSIGDIHRMRWPTPDWFDYSSLIPQCERYRNHALMLGRMGIETQTIFIQLWFFRGLDQILTDFVDRPEFVKAMIDKIMEFRIEHVKRMVDVTKGRADILQIADDYGMQTGLMMHPAMWREFFAPSLKTLAGIAHGAGMKVFLHCDGSSRSIIPDLIDLGIDILNPIQPQCAGMDPGELKREF
;
A
#
# COMPACT_ATOMS: atom_id res chain seq x y z
N MET A 1 31.44 -4.73 -14.62
CA MET A 1 30.60 -5.65 -13.83
C MET A 1 29.16 -5.40 -14.26
N PHE A 2 28.39 -6.40 -14.65
CA PHE A 2 26.98 -6.21 -15.00
C PHE A 2 26.17 -5.88 -13.73
N MET A 3 25.35 -4.84 -13.78
CA MET A 3 24.51 -4.37 -12.67
C MET A 3 23.25 -5.24 -12.55
N ASN A 4 22.97 -5.78 -11.37
CA ASN A 4 21.73 -6.52 -11.14
C ASN A 4 20.54 -5.57 -10.84
N SER A 5 19.32 -6.12 -10.84
CA SER A 5 18.09 -5.36 -10.64
C SER A 5 18.06 -4.62 -9.30
N LYS A 6 18.53 -5.25 -8.21
CA LYS A 6 18.65 -4.61 -6.89
C LYS A 6 19.56 -3.38 -6.95
N GLN A 7 20.77 -3.52 -7.49
CA GLN A 7 21.74 -2.43 -7.61
C GLN A 7 21.18 -1.27 -8.44
N ARG A 8 20.50 -1.59 -9.55
CA ARG A 8 19.86 -0.61 -10.45
C ARG A 8 18.82 0.25 -9.72
N VAL A 9 17.92 -0.41 -8.98
CA VAL A 9 16.90 0.27 -8.19
C VAL A 9 17.54 1.11 -7.08
N LEU A 10 18.44 0.53 -6.30
CA LEU A 10 19.07 1.24 -5.18
C LEU A 10 19.92 2.44 -5.63
N LEU A 11 20.61 2.38 -6.76
CA LEU A 11 21.31 3.54 -7.33
C LEU A 11 20.31 4.65 -7.70
N SER A 12 19.23 4.29 -8.39
CA SER A 12 18.19 5.23 -8.81
C SER A 12 17.52 5.91 -7.61
N LEU A 13 17.20 5.15 -6.55
CA LEU A 13 16.62 5.65 -5.29
C LEU A 13 17.60 6.48 -4.45
N ASN A 14 18.88 6.48 -4.79
CA ASN A 14 19.89 7.37 -4.21
C ASN A 14 20.30 8.48 -5.19
N HIS A 15 19.48 8.74 -6.22
CA HIS A 15 19.69 9.78 -7.23
C HIS A 15 21.02 9.64 -7.99
N GLN A 16 21.47 8.41 -8.20
CA GLN A 16 22.64 8.08 -9.02
C GLN A 16 22.20 7.43 -10.33
N GLU A 17 22.96 7.67 -11.40
CA GLU A 17 22.64 7.13 -12.73
C GLU A 17 22.90 5.62 -12.79
N PRO A 18 21.86 4.79 -13.03
CA PRO A 18 22.02 3.35 -13.24
C PRO A 18 22.40 3.03 -14.70
N ASP A 19 22.56 1.74 -15.02
CA ASP A 19 22.76 1.27 -16.39
C ASP A 19 21.53 1.43 -17.30
N ARG A 20 20.32 1.41 -16.72
CA ARG A 20 19.04 1.79 -17.34
C ARG A 20 18.03 2.19 -16.27
N VAL A 21 16.96 2.87 -16.66
CA VAL A 21 15.83 3.16 -15.77
C VAL A 21 15.27 1.84 -15.21
N PRO A 22 15.10 1.69 -13.87
CA PRO A 22 14.44 0.53 -13.29
C PRO A 22 12.96 0.51 -13.67
N VAL A 23 12.41 -0.70 -13.82
CA VAL A 23 11.03 -0.90 -14.25
C VAL A 23 10.32 -1.82 -13.26
N ASP A 24 9.07 -1.51 -12.96
CA ASP A 24 8.16 -2.41 -12.27
C ASP A 24 6.78 -2.36 -12.96
N PHE A 25 5.98 -3.40 -12.79
CA PHE A 25 4.71 -3.55 -13.48
C PHE A 25 3.62 -4.04 -12.54
N TRP A 26 2.52 -3.28 -12.50
CA TRP A 26 1.32 -3.61 -11.76
C TRP A 26 0.16 -3.77 -12.72
N TRP A 27 -0.73 -4.71 -12.43
CA TRP A 27 -1.80 -5.13 -13.34
C TRP A 27 -2.98 -5.67 -12.56
N SER A 28 -4.17 -5.56 -13.16
CA SER A 28 -5.32 -6.37 -12.73
C SER A 28 -5.10 -7.84 -13.10
N HIS A 29 -5.88 -8.73 -12.49
CA HIS A 29 -5.78 -10.17 -12.76
C HIS A 29 -6.05 -10.51 -14.23
N GLU A 30 -7.00 -9.83 -14.87
CA GLU A 30 -7.38 -10.08 -16.25
C GLU A 30 -6.29 -9.65 -17.23
N ILE A 31 -5.62 -8.52 -16.96
CA ILE A 31 -4.51 -8.06 -17.78
C ILE A 31 -3.29 -8.97 -17.61
N ARG A 32 -2.98 -9.38 -16.38
CA ARG A 32 -1.92 -10.35 -16.10
C ARG A 32 -2.13 -11.63 -16.90
N ASP A 33 -3.32 -12.23 -16.79
CA ASP A 33 -3.61 -13.54 -17.39
C ASP A 33 -3.55 -13.48 -18.92
N ARG A 34 -4.02 -12.37 -19.52
CA ARG A 34 -3.87 -12.11 -20.97
C ARG A 34 -2.41 -11.96 -21.39
N LEU A 35 -1.59 -11.23 -20.61
CA LEU A 35 -0.17 -11.07 -20.89
C LEU A 35 0.59 -12.41 -20.76
N MET A 36 0.26 -13.20 -19.74
CA MET A 36 0.85 -14.53 -19.56
C MET A 36 0.57 -15.44 -20.76
N LEU A 37 -0.69 -15.48 -21.21
CA LEU A 37 -1.10 -16.24 -22.38
C LEU A 37 -0.40 -15.74 -23.66
N HIS A 38 -0.31 -14.42 -23.85
CA HIS A 38 0.31 -13.81 -25.02
C HIS A 38 1.81 -14.10 -25.11
N LEU A 39 2.52 -14.04 -23.99
CA LEU A 39 3.97 -14.25 -23.91
C LEU A 39 4.37 -15.72 -23.71
N GLY A 40 3.39 -16.61 -23.47
CA GLY A 40 3.64 -18.04 -23.29
C GLY A 40 4.37 -18.38 -21.98
N VAL A 41 4.18 -17.57 -20.93
CA VAL A 41 4.79 -17.75 -19.62
C VAL A 41 3.83 -18.43 -18.63
N ARG A 42 4.39 -19.16 -17.67
CA ARG A 42 3.64 -20.09 -16.80
C ARG A 42 3.07 -19.45 -15.55
N ASP A 43 3.78 -18.47 -15.00
CA ASP A 43 3.42 -17.81 -13.76
C ASP A 43 3.82 -16.33 -13.77
N GLN A 44 3.46 -15.64 -12.69
CA GLN A 44 3.73 -14.22 -12.55
C GLN A 44 5.23 -13.90 -12.48
N ASP A 45 6.06 -14.81 -11.95
CA ASP A 45 7.50 -14.57 -11.86
C ASP A 45 8.11 -14.60 -13.26
N GLU A 46 7.74 -15.58 -14.09
CA GLU A 46 8.19 -15.64 -15.47
C GLU A 46 7.70 -14.44 -16.28
N LEU A 47 6.47 -13.96 -16.03
CA LEU A 47 5.99 -12.73 -16.66
C LEU A 47 6.85 -11.53 -16.27
N GLN A 48 7.13 -11.36 -14.98
CA GLN A 48 7.94 -10.26 -14.48
C GLN A 48 9.41 -10.34 -14.96
N ASP A 49 9.97 -11.55 -15.05
CA ASP A 49 11.31 -11.79 -15.61
C ASP A 49 11.33 -11.48 -17.11
N CYS A 50 10.33 -11.93 -17.87
CA CYS A 50 10.19 -11.66 -19.30
C CYS A 50 10.09 -10.16 -19.61
N LEU A 51 9.36 -9.41 -18.78
CA LEU A 51 9.21 -7.96 -18.90
C LEU A 51 10.38 -7.17 -18.29
N GLY A 52 11.33 -7.85 -17.64
CA GLY A 52 12.51 -7.22 -17.05
C GLY A 52 12.22 -6.36 -15.81
N SER A 53 11.19 -6.72 -15.02
CA SER A 53 10.87 -6.05 -13.75
C SER A 53 12.02 -6.17 -12.76
N ASP A 54 12.41 -5.05 -12.17
CA ASP A 54 13.55 -4.93 -11.26
C ASP A 54 13.17 -5.09 -9.77
N ILE A 55 11.87 -5.03 -9.47
CA ILE A 55 11.32 -5.05 -8.11
C ILE A 55 10.50 -6.33 -7.91
N ARG A 56 10.58 -6.92 -6.72
CA ARG A 56 9.73 -8.03 -6.30
C ARG A 56 9.07 -7.70 -4.97
N SER A 57 7.75 -7.77 -4.97
CA SER A 57 6.94 -7.61 -3.75
C SER A 57 7.00 -8.90 -2.92
N ILE A 58 7.24 -8.78 -1.63
CA ILE A 58 7.26 -9.88 -0.68
C ILE A 58 6.36 -9.55 0.52
N TYR A 59 5.67 -10.58 1.04
CA TYR A 59 4.72 -10.39 2.13
C TYR A 59 4.59 -11.69 2.97
N PRO A 60 4.39 -11.60 4.30
CA PRO A 60 4.22 -12.79 5.12
C PRO A 60 2.89 -13.51 4.83
N ALA A 61 2.90 -14.83 4.90
CA ALA A 61 1.71 -15.65 4.72
C ALA A 61 0.71 -15.43 5.85
N TYR A 62 -0.57 -15.30 5.51
CA TYR A 62 -1.65 -15.27 6.50
C TYR A 62 -1.89 -16.68 7.06
N VAL A 63 -1.83 -16.80 8.39
CA VAL A 63 -2.08 -18.04 9.17
C VAL A 63 -3.13 -17.85 10.26
N GLY A 64 -3.85 -16.71 10.21
CA GLY A 64 -4.90 -16.38 11.15
C GLY A 64 -6.17 -17.23 10.99
N PRO A 65 -7.23 -16.86 11.73
CA PRO A 65 -8.51 -17.55 11.67
C PRO A 65 -9.07 -17.59 10.24
N LYS A 66 -9.78 -18.67 9.91
CA LYS A 66 -10.42 -18.83 8.60
C LYS A 66 -11.34 -17.64 8.32
N LEU A 67 -11.02 -16.90 7.26
CA LEU A 67 -11.82 -15.78 6.78
C LEU A 67 -13.12 -16.27 6.15
N ARG A 68 -14.22 -15.55 6.40
CA ARG A 68 -15.55 -15.95 5.91
C ARG A 68 -15.65 -15.75 4.40
N ARG A 69 -16.29 -16.72 3.75
CA ARG A 69 -16.71 -16.69 2.34
C ARG A 69 -18.21 -16.92 2.32
N PHE A 70 -18.92 -16.18 1.49
CA PHE A 70 -20.38 -16.22 1.41
C PHE A 70 -20.82 -16.84 0.09
N GLU A 71 -22.05 -17.35 0.03
CA GLU A 71 -22.59 -18.04 -1.15
C GLU A 71 -22.66 -17.14 -2.38
N ASP A 72 -22.79 -15.82 -2.19
CA ASP A 72 -22.86 -14.83 -3.27
C ASP A 72 -21.50 -14.40 -3.81
N GLY A 73 -20.42 -15.07 -3.40
CA GLY A 73 -19.04 -14.78 -3.78
C GLY A 73 -18.37 -13.71 -2.95
N SER A 74 -19.11 -13.03 -2.06
CA SER A 74 -18.52 -12.04 -1.17
C SER A 74 -17.59 -12.71 -0.14
N TYR A 75 -16.65 -11.93 0.41
CA TYR A 75 -15.66 -12.43 1.35
C TYR A 75 -15.28 -11.41 2.40
N GLU A 76 -14.96 -11.88 3.60
CA GLU A 76 -14.42 -11.07 4.68
C GLU A 76 -12.90 -11.01 4.58
N ASP A 77 -12.32 -9.82 4.69
CA ASP A 77 -10.87 -9.64 4.84
C ASP A 77 -10.43 -9.72 6.31
N PHE A 78 -9.12 -9.74 6.57
CA PHE A 78 -8.62 -9.87 7.93
C PHE A 78 -8.88 -8.65 8.82
N TRP A 79 -9.35 -7.52 8.25
CA TRP A 79 -9.82 -6.36 9.01
C TRP A 79 -11.31 -6.45 9.38
N GLY A 80 -12.01 -7.48 8.90
CA GLY A 80 -13.45 -7.67 9.13
C GLY A 80 -14.35 -6.97 8.10
N VAL A 81 -13.77 -6.35 7.07
CA VAL A 81 -14.52 -5.71 5.98
C VAL A 81 -15.03 -6.80 5.04
N ILE A 82 -16.31 -6.73 4.62
CA ILE A 82 -16.84 -7.67 3.62
C ILE A 82 -16.83 -6.99 2.26
N ARG A 83 -16.21 -7.68 1.30
CA ARG A 83 -16.04 -7.24 -0.08
C ARG A 83 -16.79 -8.17 -1.01
N LYS A 84 -17.35 -7.60 -2.08
CA LYS A 84 -18.04 -8.33 -3.13
C LYS A 84 -17.34 -8.08 -4.46
N PRO A 85 -16.91 -9.13 -5.17
CA PRO A 85 -16.39 -8.95 -6.51
C PRO A 85 -17.51 -8.51 -7.45
N THR A 86 -17.33 -7.32 -8.04
CA THR A 86 -18.27 -6.70 -8.98
C THR A 86 -17.60 -6.60 -10.34
N LYS A 87 -18.27 -7.16 -11.35
CA LYS A 87 -17.80 -7.10 -12.73
C LYS A 87 -18.19 -5.79 -13.38
N PHE A 88 -17.26 -5.20 -14.10
CA PHE A 88 -17.48 -4.04 -14.95
C PHE A 88 -17.03 -4.34 -16.38
N GLY A 89 -17.50 -3.53 -17.32
CA GLY A 89 -17.21 -3.68 -18.75
C GLY A 89 -18.23 -4.55 -19.50
N GLY A 90 -17.86 -4.97 -20.72
CA GLY A 90 -18.70 -5.70 -21.67
C GLY A 90 -17.92 -6.82 -22.37
N LYS A 91 -18.38 -7.23 -23.57
CA LYS A 91 -17.83 -8.40 -24.29
C LYS A 91 -16.36 -8.25 -24.70
N GLU A 92 -15.90 -7.04 -25.00
CA GLU A 92 -14.53 -6.79 -25.48
C GLU A 92 -13.53 -6.54 -24.35
N PHE A 93 -13.99 -5.88 -23.29
CA PHE A 93 -13.21 -5.60 -22.09
C PHE A 93 -14.09 -5.77 -20.87
N SER A 94 -13.70 -6.67 -19.97
CA SER A 94 -14.34 -6.87 -18.68
C SER A 94 -13.26 -6.97 -17.62
N GLY A 95 -13.55 -6.45 -16.43
CA GLY A 95 -12.72 -6.63 -15.26
C GLY A 95 -13.57 -6.80 -14.01
N GLU A 96 -12.91 -7.01 -12.90
CA GLU A 96 -13.53 -7.17 -11.59
C GLU A 96 -12.88 -6.20 -10.59
N TYR A 97 -13.72 -5.60 -9.74
CA TYR A 97 -13.28 -4.83 -8.57
C TYR A 97 -14.00 -5.33 -7.33
N ASP A 98 -13.34 -5.20 -6.19
CA ASP A 98 -13.92 -5.61 -4.91
C ASP A 98 -14.61 -4.44 -4.20
N ASP A 99 -15.92 -4.36 -4.37
CA ASP A 99 -16.76 -3.38 -3.70
C ASP A 99 -16.90 -3.70 -2.22
N VAL A 100 -16.83 -2.68 -1.35
CA VAL A 100 -17.12 -2.87 0.07
C VAL A 100 -18.62 -2.88 0.31
N VAL A 101 -19.12 -4.01 0.80
CA VAL A 101 -20.55 -4.25 1.10
C VAL A 101 -20.84 -4.29 2.60
N TYR A 102 -19.82 -4.36 3.45
CA TYR A 102 -19.94 -4.24 4.91
C TYR A 102 -18.77 -3.47 5.51
N TYR A 103 -19.11 -2.49 6.34
CA TYR A 103 -18.19 -1.57 7.01
C TYR A 103 -18.26 -1.82 8.53
N PRO A 104 -17.24 -2.43 9.16
CA PRO A 104 -17.29 -2.87 10.57
C PRO A 104 -17.69 -1.82 11.60
N LEU A 105 -17.42 -0.54 11.32
CA LEU A 105 -17.68 0.58 12.22
C LEU A 105 -18.70 1.57 11.66
N ARG A 106 -19.50 1.21 10.63
CA ARG A 106 -20.53 2.11 10.05
C ARG A 106 -21.47 2.69 11.10
N ASP A 107 -21.91 1.87 12.03
CA ASP A 107 -22.91 2.24 13.04
C ASP A 107 -22.31 2.53 14.42
N ALA A 108 -20.99 2.52 14.55
CA ALA A 108 -20.31 2.83 15.80
C ALA A 108 -20.68 4.24 16.30
N ARG A 109 -21.07 4.36 17.57
CA ARG A 109 -21.51 5.62 18.19
C ARG A 109 -20.56 6.12 19.28
N SER A 110 -19.63 5.27 19.71
CA SER A 110 -18.72 5.56 20.82
C SER A 110 -17.33 4.97 20.58
N ILE A 111 -16.31 5.50 21.26
CA ILE A 111 -14.96 4.90 21.28
C ILE A 111 -15.01 3.45 21.80
N GLY A 112 -15.96 3.14 22.71
CA GLY A 112 -16.21 1.78 23.16
C GLY A 112 -16.60 0.81 22.04
N ASP A 113 -17.26 1.26 20.98
CA ASP A 113 -17.58 0.42 19.80
C ASP A 113 -16.31 0.04 19.03
N ILE A 114 -15.36 0.97 18.89
CA ILE A 114 -14.05 0.73 18.27
C ILE A 114 -13.34 -0.41 19.00
N HIS A 115 -13.32 -0.39 20.32
CA HIS A 115 -12.67 -1.42 21.14
C HIS A 115 -13.36 -2.77 21.12
N ARG A 116 -14.65 -2.85 20.74
CA ARG A 116 -15.40 -4.10 20.61
C ARG A 116 -15.22 -4.79 19.26
N MET A 117 -14.74 -4.08 18.24
CA MET A 117 -14.46 -4.65 16.93
C MET A 117 -13.40 -5.75 17.05
N ARG A 118 -13.53 -6.80 16.23
CA ARG A 118 -12.48 -7.82 16.08
C ARG A 118 -11.33 -7.23 15.26
N TRP A 119 -10.34 -6.66 15.95
CA TRP A 119 -9.10 -6.20 15.33
C TRP A 119 -8.19 -7.37 14.92
N PRO A 120 -7.43 -7.27 13.81
CA PRO A 120 -6.38 -8.22 13.53
C PRO A 120 -5.24 -8.11 14.53
N THR A 121 -4.54 -9.22 14.72
CA THR A 121 -3.27 -9.26 15.47
C THR A 121 -2.13 -9.62 14.51
N PRO A 122 -0.92 -9.07 14.72
CA PRO A 122 0.29 -9.49 14.02
C PRO A 122 0.56 -11.00 14.09
N ASP A 123 0.00 -11.72 15.07
CA ASP A 123 0.14 -13.19 15.21
C ASP A 123 -0.62 -13.98 14.13
N TRP A 124 -1.46 -13.33 13.34
CA TRP A 124 -2.16 -13.96 12.20
C TRP A 124 -1.28 -14.11 10.96
N PHE A 125 0.02 -13.81 11.06
CA PHE A 125 0.96 -13.85 9.96
C PHE A 125 2.19 -14.67 10.32
N ASP A 126 2.60 -15.56 9.43
CA ASP A 126 3.86 -16.29 9.53
C ASP A 126 4.98 -15.47 8.84
N TYR A 127 5.70 -14.70 9.63
CA TYR A 127 6.83 -13.89 9.15
C TYR A 127 7.99 -14.74 8.63
N SER A 128 8.15 -15.99 9.08
CA SER A 128 9.23 -16.85 8.60
C SER A 128 9.11 -17.17 7.11
N SER A 129 7.89 -17.10 6.56
CA SER A 129 7.61 -17.24 5.13
C SER A 129 8.27 -16.16 4.25
N LEU A 130 8.75 -15.04 4.81
CA LEU A 130 9.53 -14.03 4.08
C LEU A 130 10.96 -14.49 3.77
N ILE A 131 11.53 -15.40 4.57
CA ILE A 131 12.90 -15.88 4.40
C ILE A 131 13.10 -16.52 3.02
N PRO A 132 12.32 -17.54 2.61
CA PRO A 132 12.48 -18.14 1.28
C PRO A 132 12.18 -17.15 0.14
N GLN A 133 11.30 -16.17 0.36
CA GLN A 133 11.04 -15.12 -0.64
C GLN A 133 12.26 -14.22 -0.85
N CYS A 134 12.96 -13.83 0.24
CA CYS A 134 14.21 -13.07 0.15
C CYS A 134 15.28 -13.82 -0.64
N GLU A 135 15.42 -15.12 -0.41
CA GLU A 135 16.43 -15.94 -1.11
C GLU A 135 16.09 -16.16 -2.59
N ARG A 136 14.80 -16.36 -2.90
CA ARG A 136 14.29 -16.49 -4.27
C ARG A 136 14.57 -15.25 -5.11
N TYR A 137 14.36 -14.06 -4.52
CA TYR A 137 14.44 -12.79 -5.24
C TYR A 137 15.71 -11.98 -4.93
N ARG A 138 16.76 -12.57 -4.36
CA ARG A 138 17.97 -11.87 -3.87
C ARG A 138 18.66 -10.89 -4.84
N ASN A 139 18.45 -11.04 -6.15
CA ASN A 139 19.01 -10.17 -7.19
C ASN A 139 18.09 -9.00 -7.59
N HIS A 140 16.87 -8.94 -7.05
CA HIS A 140 15.87 -7.88 -7.25
C HIS A 140 15.80 -6.98 -6.02
N ALA A 141 15.32 -5.75 -6.21
CA ALA A 141 14.93 -4.94 -5.06
C ALA A 141 13.67 -5.53 -4.43
N LEU A 142 13.71 -5.76 -3.13
CA LEU A 142 12.64 -6.40 -2.38
C LEU A 142 11.79 -5.33 -1.71
N MET A 143 10.50 -5.31 -2.06
CA MET A 143 9.52 -4.42 -1.47
C MET A 143 8.66 -5.19 -0.46
N LEU A 144 8.72 -4.81 0.82
CA LEU A 144 7.83 -5.30 1.86
C LEU A 144 6.46 -4.66 1.70
N GLY A 145 5.52 -5.44 1.18
CA GLY A 145 4.18 -5.00 0.89
C GLY A 145 3.61 -5.70 -0.33
N ARG A 146 2.29 -5.68 -0.42
CA ARG A 146 1.52 -6.10 -1.58
C ARG A 146 0.37 -5.11 -1.74
N MET A 147 0.19 -4.58 -2.95
CA MET A 147 -0.97 -3.75 -3.25
C MET A 147 -2.26 -4.50 -2.96
N GLY A 148 -3.14 -3.86 -2.20
CA GLY A 148 -4.34 -4.48 -1.64
C GLY A 148 -4.41 -4.28 -0.13
N ILE A 149 -5.25 -5.11 0.52
CA ILE A 149 -5.60 -5.06 1.95
C ILE A 149 -4.35 -5.01 2.86
N GLU A 150 -3.28 -5.63 2.40
CA GLU A 150 -1.98 -5.79 3.05
C GLU A 150 -1.25 -4.45 3.30
N THR A 151 -1.35 -3.46 2.41
CA THR A 151 -0.55 -2.21 2.47
C THR A 151 -1.36 -0.95 2.75
N GLN A 152 -2.69 -1.06 2.83
CA GLN A 152 -3.60 0.03 3.16
C GLN A 152 -3.33 0.57 4.56
N THR A 153 -2.90 1.82 4.68
CA THR A 153 -2.37 2.31 5.94
C THR A 153 -3.46 2.86 6.83
N ILE A 154 -3.88 4.11 6.67
CA ILE A 154 -4.81 4.75 7.60
C ILE A 154 -6.04 5.26 6.91
N PHE A 155 -5.94 6.25 6.01
CA PHE A 155 -7.12 6.92 5.48
C PHE A 155 -8.00 5.95 4.68
N ILE A 156 -7.37 5.12 3.85
CA ILE A 156 -8.04 4.01 3.16
C ILE A 156 -8.66 3.04 4.16
N GLN A 157 -7.97 2.71 5.24
CA GLN A 157 -8.51 1.77 6.21
C GLN A 157 -9.71 2.37 6.98
N LEU A 158 -9.65 3.66 7.32
CA LEU A 158 -10.74 4.39 7.96
C LEU A 158 -11.98 4.45 7.06
N TRP A 159 -11.82 4.74 5.76
CA TRP A 159 -12.95 4.74 4.83
C TRP A 159 -13.59 3.34 4.73
N PHE A 160 -12.85 2.25 4.97
CA PHE A 160 -13.36 0.88 4.82
C PHE A 160 -14.02 0.38 6.09
N PHE A 161 -13.71 1.02 7.22
CA PHE A 161 -14.42 0.80 8.47
C PHE A 161 -15.70 1.62 8.60
N ARG A 162 -15.69 2.86 8.10
CA ARG A 162 -16.72 3.84 8.41
C ARG A 162 -17.58 4.23 7.20
N GLY A 163 -17.04 4.06 6.00
CA GLY A 163 -17.54 4.66 4.76
C GLY A 163 -17.01 6.08 4.57
N LEU A 164 -16.72 6.42 3.31
CA LEU A 164 -16.02 7.66 2.95
C LEU A 164 -16.80 8.93 3.36
N ASP A 165 -18.10 8.95 3.12
CA ASP A 165 -19.02 10.02 3.51
C ASP A 165 -18.98 10.32 5.02
N GLN A 166 -19.06 9.27 5.83
CA GLN A 166 -19.07 9.40 7.28
C GLN A 166 -17.70 9.75 7.85
N ILE A 167 -16.62 9.14 7.36
CA ILE A 167 -15.29 9.44 7.89
C ILE A 167 -14.88 10.89 7.60
N LEU A 168 -15.21 11.41 6.41
CA LEU A 168 -14.95 12.81 6.07
C LEU A 168 -15.67 13.78 7.01
N THR A 169 -16.88 13.43 7.46
CA THR A 169 -17.63 14.20 8.47
C THR A 169 -17.02 14.03 9.86
N ASP A 170 -16.64 12.81 10.24
CA ASP A 170 -16.10 12.49 11.56
C ASP A 170 -14.76 13.22 11.84
N PHE A 171 -13.95 13.56 10.83
CA PHE A 171 -12.74 14.37 11.04
C PHE A 171 -13.02 15.74 11.67
N VAL A 172 -14.19 16.33 11.37
CA VAL A 172 -14.59 17.64 11.89
C VAL A 172 -15.41 17.48 13.17
N ASP A 173 -16.42 16.61 13.12
CA ASP A 173 -17.41 16.52 14.20
C ASP A 173 -16.92 15.66 15.38
N ARG A 174 -16.03 14.70 15.11
CA ARG A 174 -15.62 13.66 16.06
C ARG A 174 -14.11 13.33 15.97
N PRO A 175 -13.21 14.33 16.05
CA PRO A 175 -11.78 14.13 15.85
C PRO A 175 -11.16 13.09 16.80
N GLU A 176 -11.62 13.04 18.05
CA GLU A 176 -11.14 12.05 19.05
C GLU A 176 -11.60 10.61 18.73
N PHE A 177 -12.77 10.46 18.10
CA PHE A 177 -13.24 9.16 17.61
C PHE A 177 -12.37 8.67 16.45
N VAL A 178 -11.99 9.58 15.54
CA VAL A 178 -11.07 9.27 14.44
C VAL A 178 -9.69 8.91 14.97
N LYS A 179 -9.11 9.71 15.88
CA LYS A 179 -7.82 9.41 16.52
C LYS A 179 -7.81 8.03 17.17
N ALA A 180 -8.87 7.66 17.88
CA ALA A 180 -8.99 6.32 18.48
C ALA A 180 -9.00 5.18 17.44
N MET A 181 -9.55 5.39 16.24
CA MET A 181 -9.46 4.41 15.14
C MET A 181 -8.05 4.35 14.57
N ILE A 182 -7.39 5.50 14.38
CA ILE A 182 -6.01 5.58 13.89
C ILE A 182 -5.06 4.86 14.84
N ASP A 183 -5.21 5.07 16.15
CA ASP A 183 -4.39 4.40 17.17
C ASP A 183 -4.51 2.88 17.04
N LYS A 184 -5.72 2.34 16.85
CA LYS A 184 -5.91 0.89 16.66
C LYS A 184 -5.30 0.34 15.38
N ILE A 185 -5.40 1.08 14.28
CA ILE A 185 -4.74 0.72 13.03
C ILE A 185 -3.21 0.71 13.23
N MET A 186 -2.67 1.74 13.89
CA MET A 186 -1.24 1.91 14.10
C MET A 186 -0.64 0.91 15.09
N GLU A 187 -1.37 0.51 16.14
CA GLU A 187 -0.99 -0.59 17.04
C GLU A 187 -0.64 -1.85 16.22
N PHE A 188 -1.51 -2.23 15.28
CA PHE A 188 -1.25 -3.36 14.39
C PHE A 188 -0.12 -3.08 13.40
N ARG A 189 -0.16 -1.94 12.69
CA ARG A 189 0.77 -1.63 11.59
C ARG A 189 2.21 -1.53 12.07
N ILE A 190 2.46 -0.89 13.22
CA ILE A 190 3.80 -0.77 13.81
C ILE A 190 4.40 -2.14 14.09
N GLU A 191 3.66 -3.01 14.79
CA GLU A 191 4.16 -4.33 15.16
C GLU A 191 4.32 -5.25 13.94
N HIS A 192 3.37 -5.17 12.99
CA HIS A 192 3.46 -5.92 11.74
C HIS A 192 4.72 -5.55 10.93
N VAL A 193 5.00 -4.25 10.76
CA VAL A 193 6.20 -3.77 10.06
C VAL A 193 7.47 -4.16 10.80
N LYS A 194 7.53 -4.00 12.12
CA LYS A 194 8.70 -4.41 12.93
C LYS A 194 9.02 -5.89 12.73
N ARG A 195 8.03 -6.78 12.80
CA ARG A 195 8.25 -8.22 12.62
C ARG A 195 8.72 -8.58 11.21
N MET A 196 8.20 -7.91 10.18
CA MET A 196 8.68 -8.10 8.80
C MET A 196 10.13 -7.62 8.63
N VAL A 197 10.47 -6.46 9.20
CA VAL A 197 11.83 -5.93 9.20
C VAL A 197 12.80 -6.87 9.93
N ASP A 198 12.45 -7.33 11.12
CA ASP A 198 13.29 -8.19 11.95
C ASP A 198 13.62 -9.52 11.27
N VAL A 199 12.65 -10.16 10.62
CA VAL A 199 12.86 -11.46 9.97
C VAL A 199 13.64 -11.35 8.65
N THR A 200 13.50 -10.23 7.95
CA THR A 200 14.22 -10.01 6.68
C THR A 200 15.70 -9.69 6.91
N LYS A 201 16.07 -9.18 8.10
CA LYS A 201 17.47 -8.95 8.52
C LYS A 201 18.26 -8.11 7.52
N GLY A 202 17.67 -7.01 7.05
CA GLY A 202 18.29 -6.08 6.09
C GLY A 202 18.34 -6.60 4.65
N ARG A 203 17.66 -7.70 4.33
CA ARG A 203 17.54 -8.18 2.93
C ARG A 203 16.46 -7.44 2.14
N ALA A 204 15.45 -6.91 2.83
CA ALA A 204 14.42 -6.07 2.23
C ALA A 204 14.95 -4.65 1.98
N ASP A 205 14.52 -4.03 0.89
CA ASP A 205 15.07 -2.76 0.42
C ASP A 205 14.06 -1.61 0.50
N ILE A 206 12.77 -1.89 0.36
CA ILE A 206 11.70 -0.88 0.30
C ILE A 206 10.53 -1.30 1.20
N LEU A 207 9.99 -0.39 2.02
CA LEU A 207 8.71 -0.57 2.72
C LEU A 207 7.61 0.12 1.92
N GLN A 208 6.57 -0.62 1.55
CA GLN A 208 5.41 -0.07 0.86
C GLN A 208 4.31 0.33 1.83
N ILE A 209 3.84 1.57 1.69
CA ILE A 209 2.70 2.17 2.36
C ILE A 209 1.72 2.57 1.26
N ALA A 210 0.42 2.34 1.46
CA ALA A 210 -0.62 2.81 0.55
C ALA A 210 -1.70 3.61 1.28
N ASP A 211 -1.91 4.84 0.83
CA ASP A 211 -3.00 5.72 1.28
C ASP A 211 -3.31 6.77 0.21
N ASP A 212 -4.60 6.99 -0.08
CA ASP A 212 -5.04 7.88 -1.16
C ASP A 212 -5.60 9.18 -0.61
N TYR A 213 -4.76 10.22 -0.60
CA TYR A 213 -5.14 11.54 -0.13
C TYR A 213 -5.61 12.47 -1.26
N GLY A 214 -5.23 12.18 -2.50
CA GLY A 214 -5.43 13.05 -3.64
C GLY A 214 -6.76 12.83 -4.37
N MET A 215 -7.16 13.88 -5.07
CA MET A 215 -8.20 13.93 -6.09
C MET A 215 -7.61 14.56 -7.35
N GLN A 216 -8.39 14.66 -8.43
CA GLN A 216 -7.94 15.25 -9.70
C GLN A 216 -7.31 16.65 -9.56
N THR A 217 -7.81 17.48 -8.63
CA THR A 217 -7.44 18.90 -8.51
C THR A 217 -6.68 19.25 -7.23
N GLY A 218 -6.37 18.27 -6.37
CA GLY A 218 -5.69 18.49 -5.09
C GLY A 218 -6.12 17.46 -4.04
N LEU A 219 -5.88 17.75 -2.76
CA LEU A 219 -6.22 16.83 -1.67
C LEU A 219 -7.71 16.76 -1.36
N MET A 220 -8.16 15.59 -0.90
CA MET A 220 -9.52 15.32 -0.43
C MET A 220 -9.87 16.07 0.88
N MET A 221 -8.86 16.56 1.58
CA MET A 221 -9.00 17.39 2.78
C MET A 221 -7.92 18.47 2.82
N HIS A 222 -8.13 19.48 3.67
CA HIS A 222 -7.17 20.56 3.81
C HIS A 222 -5.80 20.03 4.31
N PRO A 223 -4.64 20.52 3.81
CA PRO A 223 -3.32 20.02 4.22
C PRO A 223 -3.09 20.05 5.74
N ALA A 224 -3.64 21.03 6.45
CA ALA A 224 -3.54 21.10 7.91
C ALA A 224 -4.20 19.89 8.62
N MET A 225 -5.34 19.42 8.10
CA MET A 225 -6.01 18.23 8.64
C MET A 225 -5.19 16.97 8.33
N TRP A 226 -4.65 16.86 7.11
CA TRP A 226 -3.74 15.76 6.77
C TRP A 226 -2.53 15.68 7.72
N ARG A 227 -1.92 16.84 8.02
CA ARG A 227 -0.79 16.94 8.98
C ARG A 227 -1.17 16.53 10.39
N GLU A 228 -2.40 16.82 10.81
CA GLU A 228 -2.88 16.42 12.14
C GLU A 228 -3.10 14.90 12.23
N PHE A 229 -3.79 14.31 11.25
CA PHE A 229 -4.28 12.94 11.37
C PHE A 229 -3.34 11.87 10.81
N PHE A 230 -2.54 12.16 9.77
CA PHE A 230 -1.80 11.12 9.05
C PHE A 230 -0.29 11.27 9.08
N ALA A 231 0.22 12.50 9.05
CA ALA A 231 1.67 12.75 9.08
C ALA A 231 2.40 12.06 10.25
N PRO A 232 1.88 12.05 11.50
CA PRO A 232 2.55 11.38 12.62
C PRO A 232 2.75 9.88 12.40
N SER A 233 1.77 9.25 11.78
CA SER A 233 1.78 7.83 11.51
C SER A 233 2.74 7.46 10.38
N LEU A 234 2.74 8.24 9.29
CA LEU A 234 3.71 8.09 8.21
C LEU A 234 5.13 8.26 8.73
N LYS A 235 5.38 9.27 9.58
CA LYS A 235 6.68 9.47 10.24
C LYS A 235 7.14 8.24 11.02
N THR A 236 6.20 7.63 11.76
CA THR A 236 6.49 6.48 12.60
C THR A 236 6.89 5.27 11.75
N LEU A 237 6.14 4.97 10.69
CA LEU A 237 6.44 3.86 9.78
C LEU A 237 7.74 4.11 8.99
N ALA A 238 7.94 5.34 8.51
CA ALA A 238 9.17 5.72 7.83
C ALA A 238 10.40 5.57 8.73
N GLY A 239 10.31 6.01 9.99
CA GLY A 239 11.38 5.84 10.97
C GLY A 239 11.75 4.38 11.24
N ILE A 240 10.77 3.46 11.25
CA ILE A 240 11.05 2.01 11.38
C ILE A 240 11.80 1.50 10.16
N ALA A 241 11.35 1.85 8.95
CA ALA A 241 11.99 1.43 7.71
C ALA A 241 13.42 1.96 7.57
N HIS A 242 13.63 3.27 7.79
CA HIS A 242 14.94 3.89 7.74
C HIS A 242 15.88 3.35 8.81
N GLY A 243 15.37 3.05 10.01
CA GLY A 243 16.15 2.38 11.07
C GLY A 243 16.69 1.01 10.66
N ALA A 244 16.07 0.37 9.65
CA ALA A 244 16.50 -0.89 9.06
C ALA A 244 17.27 -0.73 7.74
N GLY A 245 17.57 0.50 7.32
CA GLY A 245 18.26 0.81 6.06
C GLY A 245 17.38 0.68 4.81
N MET A 246 16.07 0.60 4.97
CA MET A 246 15.11 0.49 3.86
C MET A 246 14.69 1.87 3.37
N LYS A 247 14.25 1.97 2.11
CA LYS A 247 13.54 3.13 1.55
C LYS A 247 12.05 3.05 1.82
N VAL A 248 11.34 4.16 1.79
CA VAL A 248 9.89 4.22 2.03
C VAL A 248 9.16 4.61 0.75
N PHE A 249 8.25 3.74 0.32
CA PHE A 249 7.37 3.95 -0.81
C PHE A 249 5.98 4.31 -0.32
N LEU A 250 5.42 5.41 -0.81
CA LEU A 250 4.02 5.77 -0.62
C LEU A 250 3.27 5.66 -1.95
N HIS A 251 2.29 4.77 -1.99
CA HIS A 251 1.21 4.81 -2.97
C HIS A 251 0.16 5.83 -2.53
N CYS A 252 -0.14 6.83 -3.36
CA CYS A 252 -1.18 7.83 -3.16
C CYS A 252 -1.68 8.34 -4.52
N ASP A 253 -2.90 7.95 -4.89
CA ASP A 253 -3.56 8.47 -6.08
C ASP A 253 -3.90 9.97 -5.97
N GLY A 254 -4.12 10.57 -7.13
CA GLY A 254 -4.51 11.96 -7.33
C GLY A 254 -3.38 12.97 -7.24
N SER A 255 -3.75 14.24 -7.12
CA SER A 255 -2.81 15.33 -6.87
C SER A 255 -2.50 15.44 -5.38
N SER A 256 -1.28 15.07 -5.02
CA SER A 256 -0.69 15.22 -3.69
C SER A 256 0.32 16.37 -3.62
N ARG A 257 0.41 17.22 -4.66
CA ARG A 257 1.47 18.26 -4.79
C ARG A 257 1.62 19.12 -3.54
N SER A 258 0.51 19.53 -2.92
CA SER A 258 0.52 20.44 -1.77
C SER A 258 1.15 19.86 -0.50
N ILE A 259 1.37 18.54 -0.44
CA ILE A 259 2.00 17.85 0.69
C ILE A 259 3.32 17.18 0.32
N ILE A 260 3.82 17.30 -0.92
CA ILE A 260 5.13 16.73 -1.30
C ILE A 260 6.27 17.21 -0.38
N PRO A 261 6.39 18.50 -0.01
CA PRO A 261 7.40 18.93 0.97
C PRO A 261 7.28 18.18 2.30
N ASP A 262 6.04 18.04 2.82
CA ASP A 262 5.79 17.32 4.06
C ASP A 262 6.17 15.83 3.92
N LEU A 263 5.86 15.19 2.78
CA LEU A 263 6.22 13.79 2.52
C LEU A 263 7.74 13.59 2.54
N ILE A 264 8.51 14.50 1.94
CA ILE A 264 9.97 14.48 1.96
C ILE A 264 10.49 14.61 3.40
N ASP A 265 9.98 15.59 4.16
CA ASP A 265 10.37 15.83 5.55
C ASP A 265 10.05 14.66 6.49
N LEU A 266 8.98 13.92 6.19
CA LEU A 266 8.59 12.71 6.93
C LEU A 266 9.42 11.47 6.56
N GLY A 267 10.24 11.55 5.51
CA GLY A 267 11.08 10.45 5.07
C GLY A 267 10.44 9.52 4.04
N ILE A 268 9.50 10.01 3.24
CA ILE A 268 9.00 9.26 2.08
C ILE A 268 9.99 9.42 0.92
N ASP A 269 10.60 8.31 0.51
CA ASP A 269 11.63 8.30 -0.55
C ASP A 269 11.03 8.17 -1.96
N ILE A 270 9.85 7.52 -2.08
CA ILE A 270 9.21 7.23 -3.37
C ILE A 270 7.73 7.61 -3.29
N LEU A 271 7.31 8.52 -4.17
CA LEU A 271 5.89 8.82 -4.40
C LEU A 271 5.42 8.08 -5.65
N ASN A 272 4.35 7.31 -5.51
CA ASN A 272 3.72 6.58 -6.59
C ASN A 272 2.19 6.70 -6.51
N PRO A 273 1.47 6.76 -7.63
CA PRO A 273 1.97 7.16 -8.93
C PRO A 273 2.34 8.66 -8.96
N ILE A 274 3.05 9.06 -10.01
CA ILE A 274 2.92 10.43 -10.52
C ILE A 274 1.85 10.36 -11.61
N GLN A 275 0.74 11.08 -11.44
CA GLN A 275 -0.38 11.11 -12.37
C GLN A 275 -0.40 12.44 -13.14
N PRO A 276 0.18 12.53 -14.35
CA PRO A 276 0.35 13.80 -15.05
C PRO A 276 -0.97 14.51 -15.41
N GLN A 277 -2.08 13.77 -15.44
CA GLN A 277 -3.41 14.32 -15.70
C GLN A 277 -3.98 15.08 -14.49
N CYS A 278 -3.45 14.85 -13.29
CA CYS A 278 -3.88 15.57 -12.09
C CYS A 278 -3.18 16.93 -11.98
N ALA A 279 -3.88 17.90 -11.39
CA ALA A 279 -3.39 19.28 -11.28
C ALA A 279 -2.05 19.33 -10.54
N GLY A 280 -1.04 19.95 -11.16
CA GLY A 280 0.28 20.13 -10.54
C GLY A 280 1.11 18.85 -10.40
N MET A 281 0.79 17.78 -11.13
CA MET A 281 1.54 16.52 -11.09
C MET A 281 2.37 16.27 -12.37
N ASP A 282 2.72 17.34 -13.11
CA ASP A 282 3.63 17.22 -14.26
C ASP A 282 5.02 16.72 -13.81
N PRO A 283 5.54 15.60 -14.35
CA PRO A 283 6.81 15.02 -13.91
C PRO A 283 8.00 15.98 -14.07
N GLY A 284 8.00 16.81 -15.12
CA GLY A 284 9.09 17.74 -15.40
C GLY A 284 9.12 18.90 -14.40
N GLU A 285 7.97 19.43 -14.02
CA GLU A 285 7.85 20.41 -12.94
C GLU A 285 8.27 19.84 -11.60
N LEU A 286 7.73 18.66 -11.24
CA LEU A 286 8.06 18.02 -9.97
C LEU A 286 9.57 17.79 -9.85
N LYS A 287 10.23 17.33 -10.92
CA LYS A 287 11.69 17.11 -10.93
C LYS A 287 12.53 18.40 -10.80
N ARG A 288 11.98 19.54 -11.18
CA ARG A 288 12.67 20.84 -11.03
C ARG A 288 12.51 21.41 -9.62
N GLU A 289 11.37 21.15 -8.98
CA GLU A 289 11.03 21.71 -7.67
C GLU A 289 11.53 20.85 -6.50
N PHE A 290 11.55 19.52 -6.67
CA PHE A 290 11.91 18.52 -5.67
C PHE A 290 13.06 17.62 -6.16
#